data_AF-A0A1Y1LX49-F1
#
_entry.id   AF-A0A1Y1LX49-F1
#
_cell.length_a   1.000
_cell.length_b   1.000
_cell.length_c   1.000
_cell.angle_alpha   90.00
_cell.angle_beta   90.00
_cell.angle_gamma   90.00
#
_symmetry.space_group_name_H-M   'P 1'
#
loop_
_entity.id
_entity.type
_entity.pdbx_description
1 polymer ?
#
loop_
_entity_poly.entity_id
_entity_poly.type
_entity_poly.pdbx_seq_one_letter_code
_entity_poly.pdbx_strand_id
1 'polypeptide(L)'
;KKAKRINKYRKEWENTFNWLTEDNQKARCNLCKKSFSCMYGGLGDIKRHAEGADHKKHEVVVKQNKTLQSFLGQTEAMNSQQEKILAAEVTNVYHTVKHAHSYNSLDCTTQLLSVMYSDSHIATKIRLGRTKASMIAFNVLAPFSIQSPLCELSKGVFFGISTDASNHG
;
A
#
# COMPACT_ATOMS: atom_id res chain seq x y z
N LYS A 1 42.48 -26.13 -35.72
CA LYS A 1 41.46 -25.55 -34.80
C LYS A 1 40.42 -24.81 -35.64
N LYS A 2 39.14 -25.23 -35.66
CA LYS A 2 38.10 -24.54 -36.45
C LYS A 2 37.71 -23.22 -35.77
N ALA A 3 37.66 -22.13 -36.53
CA ALA A 3 37.21 -20.82 -36.03
C ALA A 3 35.73 -20.91 -35.60
N LYS A 4 35.43 -20.50 -34.36
CA LYS A 4 34.04 -20.48 -33.85
C LYS A 4 33.30 -19.27 -34.42
N ARG A 5 32.09 -19.48 -34.92
CA ARG A 5 31.20 -18.43 -35.42
C ARG A 5 30.86 -17.46 -34.28
N ILE A 6 31.11 -16.17 -34.51
CA ILE A 6 30.77 -15.09 -33.57
C ILE A 6 29.30 -14.71 -33.79
N ASN A 7 28.50 -14.70 -32.72
CA ASN A 7 27.11 -14.25 -32.72
C ASN A 7 26.99 -12.94 -31.93
N LYS A 8 26.18 -12.01 -32.41
CA LYS A 8 25.83 -10.78 -31.67
C LYS A 8 24.49 -10.98 -30.96
N TYR A 9 24.28 -10.22 -29.88
CA TYR A 9 22.95 -10.14 -29.27
C TYR A 9 21.92 -9.67 -30.30
N ARG A 10 20.73 -10.27 -30.27
CA ARG A 10 19.63 -9.88 -31.14
C ARG A 10 18.40 -9.58 -30.31
N LYS A 11 17.81 -8.40 -30.51
CA LYS A 11 16.61 -7.95 -29.81
C LYS A 11 15.39 -8.85 -30.04
N GLU A 12 15.37 -9.61 -31.14
CA GLU A 12 14.34 -10.62 -31.41
C GLU A 12 14.22 -11.69 -30.31
N TRP A 13 15.29 -11.92 -29.53
CA TRP A 13 15.27 -12.87 -28.42
C TRP A 13 14.45 -12.38 -27.22
N GLU A 14 14.26 -11.07 -27.07
CA GLU A 14 13.43 -10.48 -25.98
C GLU A 14 11.95 -10.83 -26.15
N ASN A 15 11.50 -11.01 -27.40
CA ASN A 15 10.13 -11.47 -27.69
C ASN A 15 9.90 -12.91 -27.22
N THR A 16 10.96 -13.73 -27.18
CA THR A 16 10.87 -15.13 -26.72
C THR A 16 11.13 -15.25 -25.22
N PHE A 17 12.00 -14.41 -24.68
CA PHE A 17 12.42 -14.43 -23.28
C PHE A 17 12.12 -13.08 -22.61
N ASN A 18 10.96 -12.99 -21.95
CA ASN A 18 10.49 -11.80 -21.23
C ASN A 18 11.42 -11.31 -20.10
N TRP A 19 12.36 -12.14 -19.66
CA TRP A 19 13.36 -11.83 -18.64
C TRP A 19 14.68 -11.32 -19.22
N LEU A 20 14.84 -11.29 -20.54
CA LEU A 20 16.10 -10.97 -21.20
C LEU A 20 16.12 -9.51 -21.68
N THR A 21 17.25 -8.82 -21.50
CA THR A 21 17.50 -7.46 -21.97
C THR A 21 18.91 -7.29 -22.50
N GLU A 22 19.12 -6.34 -23.42
CA GLU A 22 20.45 -5.95 -23.88
C GLU A 22 21.19 -5.10 -22.84
N ASP A 23 22.46 -5.43 -22.56
CA ASP A 23 23.35 -4.64 -21.69
C ASP A 23 24.76 -4.59 -22.30
N ASN A 24 25.14 -3.45 -22.90
CA ASN A 24 26.44 -3.24 -23.55
C ASN A 24 26.88 -4.41 -24.47
N GLN A 25 26.02 -4.76 -25.43
CA GLN A 25 26.22 -5.86 -26.40
C GLN A 25 26.30 -7.27 -25.77
N LYS A 26 25.96 -7.41 -24.49
CA LYS A 26 25.82 -8.68 -23.78
C LYS A 26 24.35 -8.93 -23.43
N ALA A 27 24.02 -10.19 -23.19
CA ALA A 27 22.71 -10.60 -22.74
C ALA A 27 22.61 -10.40 -21.23
N ARG A 28 21.58 -9.71 -20.73
CA ARG A 28 21.32 -9.54 -19.30
C ARG A 28 20.03 -10.23 -18.91
N CYS A 29 20.07 -10.97 -17.81
CA CYS A 29 18.89 -11.55 -17.20
C CYS A 29 18.33 -10.62 -16.12
N ASN A 30 17.08 -10.19 -16.26
CA ASN A 30 16.37 -9.36 -15.28
C ASN A 30 16.02 -10.12 -14.00
N LEU A 31 15.86 -11.44 -14.08
CA LEU A 31 15.55 -12.32 -12.92
C LEU A 31 16.81 -12.58 -12.08
N CYS A 32 17.93 -12.89 -12.73
CA CYS A 32 19.20 -13.18 -12.03
C CYS A 32 20.05 -11.93 -11.77
N LYS A 33 19.73 -10.79 -12.40
CA LYS A 33 20.54 -9.56 -12.41
C LYS A 33 22.00 -9.77 -12.87
N LYS A 34 22.24 -10.79 -13.69
CA LYS A 34 23.56 -11.15 -14.24
C LYS A 34 23.62 -10.86 -15.74
N SER A 35 24.70 -10.24 -16.18
CA SER A 35 25.03 -10.05 -17.59
C SER A 35 26.01 -11.15 -18.04
N PHE A 36 25.72 -11.80 -19.16
CA PHE A 36 26.50 -12.91 -19.71
C PHE A 36 26.73 -12.75 -21.22
N SER A 37 27.82 -13.34 -21.71
CA SER A 37 28.18 -13.28 -23.13
C SER A 37 27.43 -14.37 -23.91
N CYS A 38 26.76 -13.99 -25.00
CA CYS A 38 26.18 -14.89 -25.99
C CYS A 38 27.05 -14.99 -27.27
N MET A 39 28.30 -14.55 -27.19
CA MET A 39 29.15 -14.33 -28.37
C MET A 39 29.50 -15.63 -29.11
N TYR A 40 29.58 -16.75 -28.40
CA TYR A 40 30.03 -18.03 -28.96
C TYR A 40 28.90 -19.04 -29.14
N GLY A 41 27.92 -19.09 -28.23
CA GLY A 41 26.78 -20.00 -28.30
C GLY A 41 25.47 -19.35 -28.73
N GLY A 42 25.41 -18.01 -28.84
CA GLY A 42 24.21 -17.29 -29.25
C GLY A 42 22.99 -17.67 -28.41
N LEU A 43 21.94 -18.14 -29.10
CA LEU A 43 20.69 -18.59 -28.50
C LEU A 43 20.89 -19.81 -27.57
N GLY A 44 21.90 -20.65 -27.83
CA GLY A 44 22.27 -21.77 -26.96
C GLY A 44 22.76 -21.34 -25.59
N ASP A 45 23.48 -20.22 -25.49
CA ASP A 45 23.92 -19.69 -24.19
C ASP A 45 22.74 -19.16 -23.36
N ILE A 46 21.73 -18.59 -24.03
CA ILE A 46 20.49 -18.11 -23.40
C ILE A 46 19.66 -19.27 -22.86
N LYS A 47 19.48 -20.33 -23.67
CA LYS A 47 18.79 -21.55 -23.22
C LYS A 47 19.51 -22.21 -22.05
N ARG A 48 20.85 -22.32 -22.14
CA ARG A 48 21.66 -22.87 -21.04
C ARG A 48 21.57 -22.03 -19.76
N HIS A 49 21.49 -20.70 -19.89
CA HIS A 49 21.22 -19.83 -18.75
C HIS A 49 19.84 -20.11 -18.14
N ALA A 50 18.79 -20.22 -18.96
CA ALA A 50 17.43 -20.51 -18.53
C ALA A 50 17.32 -21.87 -17.81
N GLU A 51 18.05 -22.87 -18.29
CA GLU A 51 18.09 -24.22 -17.70
C GLU A 51 18.92 -24.30 -16.41
N GLY A 52 19.74 -23.28 -16.15
CA GLY A 52 20.65 -23.20 -15.01
C GLY A 52 19.92 -23.17 -13.65
N ALA A 53 20.56 -23.76 -12.64
CA ALA A 53 20.00 -23.87 -11.30
C ALA A 53 19.68 -22.51 -10.65
N ASP A 54 20.55 -21.51 -10.86
CA ASP A 54 20.32 -20.14 -10.38
C ASP A 54 19.04 -19.56 -10.99
N HIS A 55 18.90 -19.62 -12.31
CA HIS A 55 17.75 -19.04 -13.01
C HIS A 55 16.43 -19.64 -12.54
N LYS A 56 16.35 -20.97 -12.45
CA LYS A 56 15.16 -21.67 -11.95
C LYS A 56 14.82 -21.27 -10.52
N LYS A 57 15.81 -21.13 -9.64
CA LYS A 57 15.58 -20.66 -8.25
C LYS A 57 15.00 -19.25 -8.23
N HIS A 58 15.59 -18.32 -8.98
CA HIS A 58 15.11 -16.93 -9.06
C HIS A 58 13.72 -16.85 -9.70
N GLU A 59 13.42 -17.67 -10.71
CA GLU A 59 12.10 -17.72 -11.35
C GLU A 59 11.00 -18.18 -10.36
N VAL A 60 11.27 -19.21 -9.56
CA VAL A 60 10.34 -19.69 -8.52
C VAL A 60 10.10 -18.60 -7.47
N VAL A 61 11.14 -17.94 -7.00
CA VAL A 61 11.04 -16.86 -6.01
C VAL A 61 10.21 -15.69 -6.54
N VAL A 62 10.41 -15.29 -7.80
CA VAL A 62 9.65 -14.20 -8.41
C VAL A 62 8.18 -14.58 -8.63
N LYS A 63 7.88 -15.85 -8.98
CA LYS A 63 6.48 -16.33 -9.09
C LYS A 63 5.77 -16.40 -7.74
N GLN A 64 6.50 -16.69 -6.66
CA GLN A 64 5.94 -16.81 -5.31
C GLN A 64 5.77 -15.45 -4.62
N ASN A 65 6.63 -14.48 -4.92
CA ASN A 65 6.56 -13.15 -4.32
C ASN A 65 5.47 -12.31 -4.97
N LYS A 66 4.46 -11.92 -4.19
CA LYS A 66 3.49 -10.90 -4.61
C LYS A 66 4.18 -9.54 -4.68
N THR A 67 3.97 -8.81 -5.77
CA THR A 67 4.51 -7.45 -5.95
C THR A 67 4.04 -6.54 -4.82
N LEU A 68 4.87 -5.59 -4.39
CA LEU A 68 4.49 -4.57 -3.38
C LEU A 68 3.19 -3.81 -3.76
N GLN A 69 2.90 -3.70 -5.05
CA GLN A 69 1.64 -3.13 -5.56
C GLN A 69 0.38 -3.88 -5.11
N SER A 70 0.48 -5.17 -4.77
CA SER A 70 -0.65 -5.91 -4.21
C SER A 70 -0.92 -5.58 -2.73
N PHE A 71 0.08 -5.03 -2.03
CA PHE A 71 -0.03 -4.60 -0.63
C PHE A 71 -0.49 -3.15 -0.52
N LEU A 72 -0.07 -2.32 -1.47
CA LEU A 72 -0.60 -0.97 -1.67
C LEU A 72 -1.97 -1.12 -2.33
N GLY A 73 -3.02 -1.27 -1.54
CA GLY A 73 -4.39 -1.48 -2.02
C GLY A 73 -4.69 -0.60 -3.23
N GLN A 74 -5.22 -1.22 -4.29
CA GLN A 74 -5.63 -0.51 -5.49
C GLN A 74 -6.55 0.65 -5.08
N THR A 75 -6.32 1.83 -5.66
CA THR A 75 -7.21 2.98 -5.58
C THR A 75 -8.47 2.70 -6.41
N GLU A 76 -9.21 1.66 -6.04
CA GLU A 76 -10.54 1.42 -6.58
C GLU A 76 -11.51 2.41 -5.95
N ALA A 77 -12.53 2.82 -6.70
CA ALA A 77 -13.62 3.62 -6.15
C ALA A 77 -14.20 2.90 -4.93
N MET A 78 -14.27 3.62 -3.80
CA MET A 78 -14.79 3.06 -2.57
C MET A 78 -16.20 2.50 -2.79
N ASN A 79 -16.42 1.27 -2.35
CA ASN A 79 -17.76 0.71 -2.38
C ASN A 79 -18.61 1.26 -1.22
N SER A 80 -19.93 1.28 -1.38
CA SER A 80 -20.86 1.81 -0.36
C SER A 80 -20.74 1.11 1.01
N GLN A 81 -20.27 -0.15 1.04
CA GLN A 81 -20.08 -0.87 2.30
C GLN A 81 -18.83 -0.39 3.05
N GLN A 82 -17.74 -0.11 2.34
CA GLN A 82 -16.51 0.44 2.88
C GLN A 82 -16.75 1.84 3.44
N GLU A 83 -17.60 2.65 2.80
CA GLU A 83 -18.02 3.96 3.30
C GLU A 83 -18.71 3.85 4.65
N LYS A 84 -19.62 2.88 4.81
CA LYS A 84 -20.31 2.64 6.09
C LYS A 84 -19.34 2.18 7.19
N ILE A 85 -18.34 1.36 6.84
CA ILE A 85 -17.31 0.94 7.80
C ILE A 85 -16.45 2.13 8.22
N LEU A 86 -15.98 2.94 7.27
CA LEU A 86 -15.20 4.15 7.58
C LEU A 86 -16.00 5.13 8.42
N ALA A 87 -17.28 5.35 8.09
CA ALA A 87 -18.16 6.21 8.88
C ALA A 87 -18.25 5.72 10.33
N ALA A 88 -18.48 4.41 10.53
CA ALA A 88 -18.52 3.82 11.87
C ALA A 88 -17.20 3.99 12.64
N GLU A 89 -16.06 3.83 11.96
CA GLU A 89 -14.73 4.06 12.57
C GLU A 89 -14.55 5.52 12.99
N VAL A 90 -14.84 6.48 12.10
CA VAL A 90 -14.73 7.91 12.38
C VAL A 90 -15.67 8.31 13.52
N THR A 91 -16.90 7.80 13.54
CA THR A 91 -17.84 8.03 14.64
C THR A 91 -17.32 7.50 15.97
N ASN A 92 -16.69 6.33 15.99
CA ASN A 92 -16.12 5.77 17.21
C ASN A 92 -14.94 6.60 17.73
N VAL A 93 -14.09 7.11 16.83
CA VAL A 93 -13.01 8.05 17.19
C VAL A 93 -13.60 9.36 17.73
N TYR A 94 -14.61 9.92 17.08
CA TYR A 94 -15.27 11.14 17.54
C TYR A 94 -15.86 10.96 18.95
N HIS A 95 -16.56 9.85 19.19
CA HIS A 95 -17.09 9.53 20.53
C HIS A 95 -15.97 9.41 21.56
N THR A 96 -14.88 8.73 21.20
CA THR A 96 -13.69 8.59 22.07
C THR A 96 -13.13 9.95 22.46
N VAL A 97 -12.91 10.85 21.50
CA VAL A 97 -12.40 12.20 21.74
C VAL A 97 -13.37 13.03 22.58
N LYS A 98 -14.65 13.03 22.19
CA LYS A 98 -15.71 13.81 22.86
C LYS A 98 -15.83 13.48 24.35
N HIS A 99 -15.67 12.21 24.71
CA HIS A 99 -15.77 11.73 26.09
C HIS A 99 -14.42 11.45 26.75
N ALA A 100 -13.31 11.89 26.14
CA ALA A 100 -11.95 11.70 26.63
C ALA A 100 -11.62 10.23 26.99
N HIS A 101 -12.18 9.28 26.23
CA HIS A 101 -11.87 7.87 26.40
C HIS A 101 -10.44 7.57 25.93
N SER A 102 -9.82 6.57 26.55
CA SER A 102 -8.46 6.17 26.20
C SER A 102 -8.40 5.53 24.82
N TYR A 103 -7.52 6.00 23.94
CA TYR A 103 -7.23 5.34 22.67
C TYR A 103 -6.74 3.90 22.84
N ASN A 104 -6.11 3.57 23.96
CA ASN A 104 -5.69 2.19 24.25
C ASN A 104 -6.89 1.24 24.39
N SER A 105 -8.05 1.74 24.80
CA SER A 105 -9.26 0.92 24.91
C SER A 105 -9.84 0.52 23.54
N LEU A 106 -9.47 1.22 22.46
CA LEU A 106 -9.98 0.90 21.12
C LEU A 106 -9.43 -0.43 20.58
N ASP A 107 -8.21 -0.80 21.00
CA ASP A 107 -7.58 -2.06 20.58
C ASP A 107 -8.39 -3.28 21.05
N CYS A 108 -8.96 -3.24 22.26
CA CYS A 108 -9.84 -4.30 22.76
C CYS A 108 -11.32 -4.06 22.40
N THR A 109 -11.78 -2.81 22.33
CA THR A 109 -13.16 -2.47 21.97
C THR A 109 -13.52 -3.00 20.58
N THR A 110 -12.63 -2.87 19.60
CA THR A 110 -12.91 -3.37 18.23
C THR A 110 -13.02 -4.89 18.16
N GLN A 111 -12.21 -5.60 18.95
CA GLN A 111 -12.32 -7.06 19.09
C GLN A 111 -13.67 -7.41 19.73
N LEU A 112 -14.04 -6.72 20.81
CA LEU A 112 -15.30 -6.91 21.52
C LEU A 112 -16.51 -6.65 20.61
N LEU A 113 -16.49 -5.58 19.81
CA LEU A 113 -17.57 -5.26 18.87
C LEU A 113 -17.82 -6.40 17.87
N SER A 114 -16.76 -7.04 17.37
CA SER A 114 -16.90 -8.18 16.45
C SER A 114 -17.52 -9.42 17.09
N VAL A 115 -17.32 -9.60 18.42
CA VAL A 115 -17.88 -10.70 19.19
C VAL A 115 -19.34 -10.41 19.57
N MET A 116 -19.63 -9.19 20.02
CA MET A 116 -20.98 -8.77 20.42
C MET A 116 -21.95 -8.71 19.25
N TYR A 117 -21.45 -8.33 18.07
CA TYR A 117 -22.25 -8.11 16.86
C TYR A 117 -21.72 -8.95 15.70
N SER A 118 -21.64 -10.27 15.91
CA SER A 118 -21.11 -11.22 14.92
C SER A 118 -21.93 -11.31 13.63
N ASP A 119 -23.22 -10.96 13.70
CA ASP A 119 -24.14 -10.85 12.56
C ASP A 119 -23.94 -9.57 11.74
N SER A 120 -23.34 -8.53 12.32
CA SER A 120 -23.09 -7.26 11.65
C SER A 120 -21.80 -7.31 10.83
N HIS A 121 -21.95 -7.20 9.51
CA HIS A 121 -20.80 -7.07 8.61
C HIS A 121 -19.95 -5.82 8.91
N ILE A 122 -20.57 -4.74 9.39
CA ILE A 122 -19.84 -3.51 9.74
C ILE A 122 -18.98 -3.76 10.98
N ALA A 123 -19.57 -4.27 12.06
CA ALA A 123 -18.87 -4.48 13.32
C ALA A 123 -17.70 -5.47 13.18
N THR A 124 -17.91 -6.55 12.42
CA THR A 124 -16.86 -7.56 12.18
C THR A 124 -15.72 -7.06 11.30
N LYS A 125 -15.93 -6.01 10.49
CA LYS A 125 -14.94 -5.45 9.56
C LYS A 125 -14.29 -4.15 10.03
N ILE A 126 -14.78 -3.52 11.10
CA ILE A 126 -14.11 -2.39 11.73
C ILE A 126 -12.69 -2.83 12.13
N ARG A 127 -11.69 -2.02 11.76
CA ARG A 127 -10.27 -2.22 12.08
C ARG A 127 -9.74 -0.90 12.59
N LEU A 128 -10.05 -0.60 13.86
CA LEU A 128 -9.72 0.65 14.52
C LEU A 128 -8.91 0.39 15.80
N GLY A 129 -7.58 0.43 15.66
CA GLY A 129 -6.68 0.43 16.81
C GLY A 129 -6.27 1.86 17.22
N ARG A 130 -5.52 1.97 18.31
CA ARG A 130 -5.04 3.24 18.89
C ARG A 130 -4.33 4.15 17.87
N THR A 131 -3.46 3.59 17.04
CA THR A 131 -2.66 4.38 16.08
C THR A 131 -3.55 4.96 14.98
N LYS A 132 -4.46 4.15 14.45
CA LYS A 132 -5.41 4.60 13.42
C LYS A 132 -6.37 5.65 13.99
N ALA A 133 -6.89 5.42 15.21
CA ALA A 133 -7.76 6.37 15.89
C ALA A 133 -7.08 7.72 16.13
N SER A 134 -5.83 7.71 16.62
CA SER A 134 -5.01 8.91 16.78
C SER A 134 -4.86 9.65 15.46
N MET A 135 -4.53 8.95 14.38
CA MET A 135 -4.36 9.57 13.06
C MET A 135 -5.66 10.17 12.53
N ILE A 136 -6.80 9.50 12.73
CA ILE A 136 -8.12 10.05 12.35
C ILE A 136 -8.43 11.30 13.19
N ALA A 137 -8.17 11.27 14.49
CA ALA A 137 -8.41 12.41 15.36
C ALA A 137 -7.59 13.64 14.95
N PHE A 138 -6.27 13.49 14.76
CA PHE A 138 -5.38 14.62 14.49
C PHE A 138 -5.39 15.08 13.02
N ASN A 139 -5.54 14.17 12.06
CA ASN A 139 -5.41 14.52 10.64
C ASN A 139 -6.74 14.64 9.90
N VAL A 140 -7.86 14.26 10.53
CA VAL A 140 -9.19 14.37 9.93
C VAL A 140 -10.10 15.24 10.79
N LEU A 141 -10.36 14.84 12.03
CA LEU A 141 -11.32 15.54 12.89
C LEU A 141 -10.82 16.92 13.33
N ALA A 142 -9.57 17.03 13.78
CA ALA A 142 -9.00 18.29 14.21
C ALA A 142 -8.98 19.37 13.10
N PRO A 143 -8.46 19.13 11.88
CA PRO A 143 -8.49 20.15 10.84
C PRO A 143 -9.92 20.49 10.41
N PHE A 144 -10.81 19.50 10.35
CA PHE A 144 -12.23 19.76 10.04
C PHE A 144 -12.89 20.67 11.08
N SER A 145 -12.61 20.46 12.37
CA SER A 145 -13.17 21.26 13.46
C SER A 145 -12.77 22.74 13.40
N ILE A 146 -11.64 23.07 12.78
CA ILE A 146 -11.17 24.43 12.58
C ILE A 146 -11.72 25.00 11.26
N GLN A 147 -11.62 24.23 10.18
CA GLN A 147 -12.00 24.68 8.84
C GLN A 147 -13.51 24.92 8.70
N SER A 148 -14.35 24.10 9.34
CA SER A 148 -15.81 24.23 9.24
C SER A 148 -16.31 25.56 9.79
N PRO A 149 -15.99 25.96 11.04
CA PRO A 149 -16.36 27.28 11.56
C PRO A 149 -15.74 28.43 10.76
N LEU A 150 -14.47 28.33 10.34
CA LEU A 150 -13.83 29.39 9.54
C LEU A 150 -14.55 29.61 8.21
N CYS A 151 -14.98 28.52 7.55
CA CYS A 151 -15.77 28.61 6.33
C CYS A 151 -17.12 29.30 6.58
N GLU A 152 -17.79 29.01 7.68
CA GLU A 152 -19.05 29.67 8.05
C GLU A 152 -18.86 31.15 8.37
N LEU A 153 -17.83 31.50 9.14
CA LEU A 153 -17.50 32.88 9.50
C LEU A 153 -17.12 33.71 8.27
N SER A 154 -16.50 33.10 7.25
CA SER A 154 -16.12 33.79 6.00
C SER A 154 -17.31 34.26 5.15
N LYS A 155 -18.54 33.81 5.44
CA LYS A 155 -19.76 34.17 4.70
C LYS A 155 -20.32 35.57 5.02
N GLY A 156 -19.55 36.42 5.72
CA GLY A 156 -19.94 37.79 6.05
C GLY A 156 -20.96 37.89 7.19
N VAL A 157 -20.99 36.90 8.08
CA VAL A 157 -21.88 36.89 9.24
C VAL A 157 -21.25 37.73 10.36
N PHE A 158 -22.02 38.61 11.00
CA PHE A 158 -21.57 39.28 12.23
C PHE A 158 -21.61 38.29 13.39
N PHE A 159 -20.54 38.20 14.17
CA PHE A 159 -20.45 37.33 15.34
C PHE A 159 -19.85 38.07 16.53
N GLY A 160 -20.30 37.70 17.73
CA GLY A 160 -19.75 38.19 19.00
C GLY A 160 -18.93 37.09 19.65
N ILE A 161 -17.72 37.42 20.10
CA ILE A 161 -16.90 36.53 20.92
C ILE A 161 -17.08 36.98 22.37
N SER A 162 -17.60 36.09 23.21
CA SER A 162 -17.61 36.27 24.66
C SER A 162 -16.66 35.24 25.26
N THR A 163 -15.74 35.73 26.09
CA THR A 163 -14.74 34.89 26.75
C THR A 163 -15.03 34.91 28.25
N ASP A 164 -15.45 33.79 28.80
CA ASP A 164 -15.62 33.63 30.24
C ASP A 164 -14.27 33.22 30.86
N ALA A 165 -13.69 34.12 31.65
CA ALA A 165 -12.45 33.86 32.38
C ALA A 165 -12.80 33.42 33.81
N SER A 166 -12.90 32.11 34.02
CA SER A 166 -13.16 31.54 35.34
C SER A 166 -11.88 31.59 36.19
N ASN A 167 -11.83 32.48 37.19
CA ASN A 167 -10.70 32.63 38.12
C ASN A 167 -10.89 31.81 39.41
N HIS A 168 -11.27 30.54 39.34
CA HIS A 168 -11.30 29.71 40.55
C HIS A 168 -9.88 29.32 40.95
N GLY A 169 -9.24 30.18 41.75
CA GLY A 169 -8.07 29.88 42.57
C GLY A 169 -8.45 29.17 43.86
#